data_AF-A0A1U8MLD1-F1
#
_entry.id   AF-A0A1U8MLD1-F1
#
_cell.length_a   1.000
_cell.length_b   1.000
_cell.length_c   1.000
_cell.angle_alpha   90.00
_cell.angle_beta   90.00
_cell.angle_gamma   90.00
#
_symmetry.space_group_name_H-M   'P 1'
#
loop_
_entity.id
_entity.type
_entity.pdbx_description
1 polymer ?
#
loop_
_entity_poly.entity_id
_entity_poly.type
_entity_poly.pdbx_seq_one_letter_code
_entity_poly.pdbx_strand_id
1 'polypeptide(L)'
;MSHIFLFENPKAEGRYICSSHEATIVELAKMLREKYPDYNIPTEFKDADENLGNVVFNSKKLLDLGFQFKYSLEDMFVGAVETCQEKGLIAPPTKIENAINGDTIASIETPKSVKC
;
A
#
# COMPACT_ATOMS: atom_id res chain seq x y z
N MET A 1 6.44 -15.68 -4.19
CA MET A 1 7.27 -16.84 -4.61
C MET A 1 6.80 -17.47 -5.94
N SER A 2 6.06 -16.75 -6.79
CA SER A 2 5.57 -17.28 -8.08
C SER A 2 6.67 -17.56 -9.11
N HIS A 3 7.76 -16.79 -9.05
CA HIS A 3 8.91 -16.96 -9.94
C HIS A 3 9.53 -18.36 -9.85
N ILE A 4 9.81 -18.86 -8.64
CA ILE A 4 10.36 -20.21 -8.44
C ILE A 4 9.34 -21.26 -8.88
N PHE A 5 8.06 -21.09 -8.50
CA PHE A 5 7.00 -22.02 -8.88
C PHE A 5 6.88 -22.19 -10.41
N LEU A 6 6.91 -21.09 -11.17
CA LEU A 6 6.85 -21.15 -12.62
C LEU A 6 8.12 -21.72 -13.25
N PHE A 7 9.29 -21.48 -12.65
CA PHE A 7 10.55 -22.06 -13.08
C PHE A 7 10.55 -23.59 -12.94
N GLU A 8 10.03 -24.10 -11.83
CA GLU A 8 10.01 -25.54 -11.53
C GLU A 8 8.86 -26.30 -12.20
N ASN A 9 7.80 -25.62 -12.64
CA ASN A 9 6.62 -26.26 -13.19
C ASN A 9 6.77 -26.52 -14.71
N PRO A 10 6.88 -27.78 -15.16
CA PRO A 10 7.11 -28.11 -16.57
C PRO A 10 5.91 -27.78 -17.48
N LYS A 11 4.73 -27.50 -16.90
CA LYS A 11 3.53 -27.08 -17.65
C LYS A 11 3.45 -25.56 -17.82
N ALA A 12 4.40 -24.79 -17.26
CA ALA A 12 4.41 -23.35 -17.38
C ALA A 12 4.79 -22.93 -18.81
N GLU A 13 3.97 -22.09 -19.43
CA GLU A 13 4.22 -21.57 -20.78
C GLU A 13 3.72 -20.14 -20.96
N GLY A 14 4.48 -19.34 -21.72
CA GLY A 14 4.12 -17.96 -22.03
C GLY A 14 4.06 -17.05 -20.79
N ARG A 15 3.08 -16.14 -20.77
CA ARG A 15 2.95 -15.09 -19.73
C ARG A 15 1.98 -15.50 -18.63
N TYR A 16 2.25 -15.04 -17.41
CA TYR A 16 1.42 -15.21 -16.22
C TYR A 16 1.25 -13.87 -15.51
N ILE A 17 0.01 -13.56 -15.13
CA ILE A 17 -0.29 -12.46 -14.22
C ILE A 17 -0.14 -13.00 -12.79
N CYS A 18 0.51 -12.22 -11.93
CA CYS A 18 0.75 -12.53 -10.53
C CYS A 18 0.32 -11.34 -9.67
N SER A 19 -0.99 -11.13 -9.58
CA SER A 19 -1.64 -10.12 -8.74
C SER A 19 -2.66 -10.80 -7.83
N SER A 20 -2.58 -10.57 -6.52
CA SER A 20 -3.39 -11.26 -5.52
C SER A 20 -4.61 -10.46 -5.04
N HIS A 21 -4.49 -9.14 -4.99
CA HIS A 21 -5.52 -8.25 -4.46
C HIS A 21 -5.62 -7.01 -5.35
N GLU A 22 -6.83 -6.51 -5.47
CA GLU A 22 -7.21 -5.21 -6.00
C GLU A 22 -7.62 -4.29 -4.85
N ALA A 23 -7.26 -3.02 -4.95
CA ALA A 23 -7.73 -1.98 -4.04
C ALA A 23 -7.63 -0.63 -4.73
N THR A 24 -8.63 0.21 -4.50
CA THR A 24 -8.56 1.63 -4.85
C THR A 24 -7.67 2.39 -3.87
N ILE A 25 -7.30 3.61 -4.23
CA ILE A 25 -6.58 4.50 -3.31
C ILE A 25 -7.41 4.81 -2.04
N VAL A 26 -8.74 4.87 -2.17
CA VAL A 26 -9.66 5.13 -1.05
C VAL A 26 -9.66 3.97 -0.05
N GLU A 27 -9.78 2.74 -0.56
CA GLU A 27 -9.74 1.51 0.25
C GLU A 27 -8.38 1.33 0.94
N LEU A 28 -7.28 1.53 0.18
CA LEU A 28 -5.94 1.41 0.71
C LEU A 28 -5.65 2.46 1.80
N ALA A 29 -6.03 3.72 1.57
CA ALA A 29 -5.85 4.77 2.55
C ALA A 29 -6.66 4.52 3.83
N LYS A 30 -7.88 3.98 3.70
CA LYS A 30 -8.69 3.57 4.85
C LYS A 30 -8.00 2.49 5.67
N MET A 31 -7.54 1.41 5.02
CA MET A 31 -6.82 0.32 5.68
C MET A 31 -5.57 0.83 6.43
N LEU A 32 -4.80 1.72 5.79
CA LEU A 32 -3.60 2.29 6.40
C LEU A 32 -3.93 3.19 7.58
N ARG A 33 -5.00 4.00 7.55
CA ARG A 33 -5.44 4.82 8.70
C ARG A 33 -5.79 3.97 9.91
N GLU A 34 -6.48 2.86 9.69
CA GLU A 34 -6.87 1.95 10.77
C GLU A 34 -5.65 1.26 11.41
N LYS A 35 -4.63 0.93 10.61
CA LYS A 35 -3.39 0.31 11.10
C LYS A 35 -2.40 1.31 11.70
N TYR A 36 -2.36 2.51 11.15
CA TYR A 36 -1.33 3.52 11.41
C TYR A 36 -1.96 4.89 11.71
N PRO A 37 -2.73 5.01 12.81
CA PRO A 37 -3.46 6.23 13.15
C PRO A 37 -2.55 7.44 13.43
N ASP A 38 -1.29 7.19 13.78
CA ASP A 38 -0.29 8.23 14.03
C ASP A 38 0.33 8.82 12.74
N TYR A 39 -0.08 8.33 11.56
CA TYR A 39 0.29 8.93 10.29
C TYR A 39 -0.86 9.75 9.73
N ASN A 40 -0.54 10.96 9.25
CA ASN A 40 -1.50 11.83 8.60
C ASN A 40 -1.82 11.35 7.18
N ILE A 41 -2.64 10.32 7.07
CA ILE A 41 -3.06 9.73 5.78
C ILE A 41 -4.36 10.43 5.33
N PRO A 42 -4.40 11.01 4.11
CA PRO A 42 -5.58 11.71 3.61
C PRO A 42 -6.85 10.86 3.60
N THR A 43 -7.99 11.51 3.83
CA THR A 43 -9.33 10.90 3.74
C THR A 43 -9.98 11.11 2.38
N GLU A 44 -9.58 12.16 1.67
CA GLU A 44 -10.14 12.57 0.39
C GLU A 44 -9.04 12.62 -0.68
N PHE A 45 -9.39 12.18 -1.88
CA PHE A 45 -8.49 12.17 -3.03
C PHE A 45 -9.18 12.82 -4.21
N LYS A 46 -8.45 13.66 -4.94
CA LYS A 46 -8.97 14.26 -6.15
C LYS A 46 -9.27 13.16 -7.17
N ASP A 47 -10.47 13.20 -7.75
CA ASP A 47 -10.93 12.27 -8.79
C ASP A 47 -11.03 10.79 -8.33
N ALA A 48 -11.07 10.52 -7.01
CA ALA A 48 -11.27 9.18 -6.47
C ALA A 48 -12.21 9.23 -5.25
N ASP A 49 -13.34 8.54 -5.37
CA ASP A 49 -14.35 8.40 -4.31
C ASP A 49 -14.71 6.91 -4.08
N GLU A 50 -15.65 6.64 -3.18
CA GLU A 50 -16.10 5.28 -2.83
C GLU A 50 -16.78 4.53 -4.00
N ASN A 51 -17.22 5.24 -5.05
CA ASN A 51 -17.81 4.64 -6.24
C ASN A 51 -16.76 4.26 -7.30
N LEU A 52 -15.49 4.60 -7.08
CA LEU A 52 -14.42 4.22 -7.99
C LEU A 52 -14.29 2.69 -8.01
N GLY A 53 -14.53 2.10 -9.18
CA GLY A 53 -14.45 0.66 -9.35
C GLY A 53 -13.00 0.16 -9.30
N ASN A 54 -12.82 -1.04 -8.74
CA ASN A 54 -11.53 -1.73 -8.76
C ASN A 54 -11.14 -2.23 -10.15
N VAL A 55 -9.86 -2.06 -10.50
CA VAL A 55 -9.28 -2.66 -11.70
C VAL A 55 -8.66 -4.01 -11.33
N VAL A 56 -9.27 -5.08 -11.81
CA VAL A 56 -8.89 -6.46 -11.45
C VAL A 56 -7.89 -7.03 -12.45
N PHE A 57 -6.81 -7.60 -11.92
CA PHE A 57 -5.85 -8.37 -12.70
C PHE A 57 -6.11 -9.87 -12.55
N ASN A 58 -6.39 -10.55 -13.66
CA ASN A 58 -6.78 -11.95 -13.62
C ASN A 58 -5.56 -12.90 -13.52
N SER A 59 -5.27 -13.37 -12.30
CA SER A 59 -4.23 -14.38 -12.02
C SER A 59 -4.69 -15.82 -12.18
N LYS A 60 -5.89 -16.08 -12.73
CA LYS A 60 -6.47 -17.43 -12.83
C LYS A 60 -5.53 -18.44 -13.49
N LYS A 61 -4.84 -18.06 -14.56
CA LYS A 61 -3.88 -18.96 -15.25
C LYS A 61 -2.78 -19.47 -14.31
N LEU A 62 -2.30 -18.62 -13.39
CA LEU A 62 -1.29 -18.99 -12.39
C LEU A 62 -1.90 -19.88 -11.30
N LEU A 63 -3.11 -19.56 -10.84
CA LEU A 63 -3.83 -20.32 -9.82
C LEU A 63 -4.24 -21.72 -10.30
N ASP A 64 -4.68 -21.83 -11.57
CA ASP A 64 -5.07 -23.08 -12.20
C ASP A 64 -3.88 -24.06 -12.34
N LEU A 65 -2.63 -23.55 -12.33
CA LEU A 65 -1.43 -24.40 -12.25
C LEU A 65 -1.18 -24.99 -10.85
N GLY A 66 -1.89 -24.52 -9.82
CA GLY A 66 -1.75 -24.93 -8.43
C GLY A 66 -0.97 -23.94 -7.55
N PHE A 67 -0.64 -22.75 -8.05
CA PHE A 67 -0.02 -21.71 -7.22
C PHE A 67 -1.03 -21.16 -6.21
N GLN A 68 -0.55 -20.84 -5.00
CA GLN A 68 -1.37 -20.22 -3.95
C GLN A 68 -0.70 -18.97 -3.40
N PHE A 69 -1.45 -17.87 -3.35
CA PHE A 69 -1.04 -16.68 -2.62
C PHE A 69 -1.12 -16.94 -1.12
N LYS A 70 -0.14 -16.43 -0.36
CA LYS A 70 -0.01 -16.69 1.08
C LYS A 70 -0.18 -15.46 1.96
N TYR A 71 -0.21 -14.28 1.36
CA TYR A 71 -0.16 -12.99 2.06
C TYR A 71 -1.37 -12.17 1.66
N SER A 72 -1.96 -11.49 2.64
CA SER A 72 -3.04 -10.51 2.43
C SER A 72 -2.49 -9.17 1.94
N LEU A 73 -3.39 -8.24 1.59
CA LEU A 73 -3.02 -6.85 1.31
C LEU A 73 -2.41 -6.18 2.55
N GLU A 74 -2.98 -6.44 3.72
CA GLU A 74 -2.50 -5.92 5.00
C GLU A 74 -1.08 -6.40 5.29
N ASP A 75 -0.78 -7.70 5.10
CA ASP A 75 0.55 -8.26 5.35
C ASP A 75 1.63 -7.53 4.51
N MET A 76 1.30 -7.21 3.26
CA MET A 76 2.20 -6.53 2.34
C MET A 76 2.54 -5.12 2.82
N PHE A 77 1.52 -4.33 3.16
CA PHE A 77 1.72 -2.95 3.56
C PHE A 77 2.28 -2.83 4.97
N VAL A 78 1.88 -3.71 5.88
CA VAL A 78 2.43 -3.73 7.25
C VAL A 78 3.92 -4.01 7.24
N GLY A 79 4.33 -5.08 6.56
CA GLY A 79 5.75 -5.43 6.44
C GLY A 79 6.56 -4.32 5.76
N ALA A 80 5.99 -3.61 4.79
CA ALA A 80 6.64 -2.48 4.13
C ALA A 80 6.84 -1.28 5.07
N VAL A 81 5.80 -0.87 5.80
CA VAL A 81 5.86 0.25 6.74
C VAL A 81 6.83 -0.04 7.87
N GLU A 82 6.72 -1.21 8.50
CA GLU A 82 7.60 -1.61 9.61
C GLU A 82 9.07 -1.66 9.17
N THR A 83 9.37 -2.29 8.02
CA THR A 83 10.74 -2.32 7.48
C THR A 83 11.28 -0.91 7.21
N CYS A 84 10.44 0.00 6.71
CA CYS A 84 10.84 1.38 6.45
C CYS A 84 11.07 2.16 7.76
N GLN A 85 10.29 1.92 8.80
CA GLN A 85 10.49 2.52 10.12
C GLN A 85 11.80 2.02 10.75
N GLU A 86 12.03 0.71 10.76
CA GLU A 86 13.25 0.09 11.32
C GLU A 86 14.52 0.61 10.64
N LYS A 87 14.44 0.88 9.33
CA LYS A 87 15.56 1.41 8.54
C LYS A 87 15.64 2.94 8.54
N GLY A 88 14.72 3.64 9.21
CA GLY A 88 14.66 5.10 9.23
C GLY A 88 14.38 5.74 7.87
N LEU A 89 13.71 5.03 6.97
CA LEU A 89 13.34 5.51 5.63
C LEU A 89 12.05 6.33 5.62
N ILE A 90 11.21 6.16 6.63
CA ILE A 90 10.02 6.97 6.87
C ILE A 90 10.05 7.51 8.30
N ALA A 91 9.46 8.69 8.49
CA ALA A 91 9.38 9.30 9.81
C ALA A 91 8.63 8.38 10.77
N PRO A 92 9.06 8.30 12.04
CA PRO A 92 8.32 7.56 13.05
C PRO A 92 6.92 8.17 13.21
N PRO A 93 5.93 7.36 13.65
CA PRO A 93 4.57 7.80 13.82
C PRO A 93 4.56 9.03 14.74
N THR A 94 4.05 10.16 14.22
CA THR A 94 4.06 11.42 14.95
C THR A 94 2.74 11.50 15.69
N LYS A 95 2.76 11.32 17.02
CA LYS A 95 1.54 11.48 17.83
C LYS A 95 0.98 12.89 17.57
N ILE A 96 -0.22 12.96 17.00
CA ILE A 96 -0.96 14.22 16.92
C ILE A 96 -1.46 14.51 18.33
N GLU A 97 -0.68 15.27 19.11
CA GLU A 97 -1.21 15.89 20.31
C GLU A 97 -2.22 16.95 19.87
N ASN A 98 -3.50 16.73 20.17
CA ASN A 98 -4.54 17.74 20.01
C ASN A 98 -4.26 18.90 20.97
N ALA A 99 -3.42 19.85 20.54
CA ALA A 99 -3.33 21.15 21.17
C ALA A 99 -4.55 21.97 20.75
N ILE A 100 -5.66 21.81 21.49
CA ILE A 100 -6.69 22.84 21.52
C ILE A 100 -6.07 24.01 22.29
N ASN A 101 -5.57 25.02 21.57
CA ASN A 101 -5.68 26.41 21.97
C ASN A 101 -5.30 27.33 20.81
N GLY A 102 -6.09 28.40 20.69
CA GLY A 102 -6.06 29.34 19.59
C GLY A 102 -4.69 30.01 19.37
N ASP A 103 -4.56 30.46 18.14
CA ASP A 103 -3.58 31.42 17.61
C ASP A 103 -2.29 30.86 16.99
N THR A 104 -2.15 31.24 15.71
CA THR A 104 -0.94 31.33 14.88
C THR A 104 -0.66 30.15 13.94
N ILE A 105 -1.07 30.35 12.68
CA ILE A 105 -0.51 29.71 11.48
C ILE A 105 1.02 29.82 11.49
N ALA A 106 1.70 28.71 11.75
CA ALA A 106 3.12 28.54 11.47
C ALA A 106 3.27 27.71 10.19
N SER A 107 3.79 28.35 9.16
CA SER A 107 4.12 27.77 7.85
C SER A 107 4.94 26.49 8.01
N ILE A 108 4.41 25.37 7.51
CA ILE A 108 5.19 24.15 7.37
C ILE A 108 6.08 24.35 6.13
N GLU A 109 7.35 24.69 6.35
CA GLU A 109 8.36 24.72 5.30
C GLU A 109 8.52 23.31 4.72
N THR A 110 8.11 23.15 3.46
CA THR A 110 8.41 21.95 2.68
C THR A 110 9.93 21.84 2.46
N PRO A 111 10.59 20.70 2.78
CA PRO A 111 11.96 20.49 2.34
C PRO A 111 11.99 20.47 0.82
N LYS A 112 12.90 21.27 0.26
CA LYS A 112 13.04 21.57 -1.17
C LYS A 112 13.02 20.29 -2.01
N SER A 113 12.15 20.30 -3.03
CA SER A 113 12.13 19.41 -4.19
C SER A 113 13.55 18.94 -4.58
N VAL A 114 13.78 17.63 -4.53
CA VAL A 114 14.86 16.99 -5.29
C VAL A 114 14.51 17.18 -6.77
N LYS A 115 15.24 18.06 -7.46
CA LYS A 115 15.14 18.18 -8.92
C LYS A 115 15.70 16.89 -9.56
N CYS A 116 14.93 16.29 -10.45
CA CYS A 116 15.48 15.45 -11.51
C CYS A 116 16.31 16.31 -12.48
#